data_AF-A0AAJ7WCC1-F1
#
_entry.id   AF-A0AAJ7WCC1-F1
#
_cell.length_a   1.000
_cell.length_b   1.000
_cell.length_c   1.000
_cell.angle_alpha   90.00
_cell.angle_beta   90.00
_cell.angle_gamma   90.00
#
_symmetry.space_group_name_H-M   'P 1'
#
loop_
_entity.id
_entity.type
_entity.pdbx_description
1 polymer ?
#
loop_
_entity_poly.entity_id
_entity_poly.type
_entity_poly.pdbx_seq_one_letter_code
_entity_poly.pdbx_strand_id
1 'polypeptide(L)'
;MEPDGVVASSEKVNEEVFNSNIDIWNAWRICENMLKKNGFMKETKSYNTSQCDVQLATEIYNRVVSMLNEMDVTDDEELILRDDSMDDDIQSCSYTSDEEDIEEWKEDDDRSGRRSIISLHYKKKVVAMANAHPKWSLQTLQKHGALLLKKKAYLKLWEAEIAKGGSKFFKYEKINNMTLQRFQEARVNHQWVTTSMLQEWALSYARELKCDKFNASERWVQRFKRKYKIRQRKKYISKTKVVSAEKKRSVKCSNISRRNSKSVA
;
A
#
# COMPACT_ATOMS: atom_id res chain seq x y z
N MET A 1 71.96 12.06 -9.57
CA MET A 1 71.16 11.85 -10.79
C MET A 1 69.72 11.65 -10.36
N GLU A 2 68.94 12.72 -10.42
CA GLU A 2 67.53 12.65 -10.86
C GLU A 2 67.52 12.66 -12.42
N PRO A 3 66.37 12.55 -13.13
CA PRO A 3 64.99 12.32 -12.70
C PRO A 3 64.55 10.84 -12.99
N ASP A 4 63.29 10.41 -13.05
CA ASP A 4 61.93 11.00 -13.00
C ASP A 4 60.98 9.96 -12.33
N GLY A 5 59.66 10.09 -12.15
CA GLY A 5 58.67 11.10 -12.55
C GLY A 5 57.27 10.48 -12.72
N VAL A 6 56.20 11.23 -12.42
CA VAL A 6 54.75 10.88 -12.62
C VAL A 6 54.20 9.79 -11.64
N VAL A 7 53.31 10.02 -10.66
CA VAL A 7 52.13 10.90 -10.44
C VAL A 7 50.79 10.26 -10.87
N ALA A 8 49.76 10.52 -10.04
CA ALA A 8 48.33 10.20 -10.19
C ALA A 8 47.95 8.74 -9.89
N SER A 9 46.74 8.41 -9.41
CA SER A 9 45.71 9.14 -8.63
C SER A 9 44.65 8.09 -8.21
N SER A 10 43.70 8.45 -7.34
CA SER A 10 42.34 7.88 -7.18
C SER A 10 42.03 6.52 -7.86
N GLU A 11 41.42 5.55 -7.19
CA GLU A 11 40.07 5.73 -6.66
C GLU A 11 39.80 4.99 -5.35
N LYS A 12 39.09 5.67 -4.44
CA LYS A 12 38.29 4.99 -3.42
C LYS A 12 37.04 4.45 -4.11
N VAL A 13 36.95 3.14 -4.31
CA VAL A 13 35.65 2.51 -4.53
C VAL A 13 35.17 1.99 -3.19
N ASN A 14 34.27 2.76 -2.56
CA ASN A 14 33.47 2.24 -1.46
C ASN A 14 32.48 1.23 -2.05
N GLU A 15 32.80 -0.07 -2.00
CA GLU A 15 31.77 -1.13 -2.11
C GLU A 15 31.00 -1.23 -0.79
N GLU A 16 30.22 -0.20 -0.50
CA GLU A 16 29.04 -0.34 0.37
C GLU A 16 27.80 -0.55 -0.51
N VAL A 17 26.78 -1.16 0.10
CA VAL A 17 25.44 -1.39 -0.45
C VAL A 17 25.32 -2.56 -1.44
N PHE A 18 25.13 -3.77 -0.87
CA PHE A 18 24.03 -4.64 -1.32
C PHE A 18 23.45 -5.46 -0.15
N ASN A 19 22.94 -4.76 0.87
CA ASN A 19 22.26 -5.38 2.00
C ASN A 19 20.76 -5.60 1.67
N SER A 20 20.47 -6.50 0.72
CA SER A 20 19.15 -7.06 0.52
C SER A 20 19.16 -8.53 0.93
N ASN A 21 18.25 -8.90 1.84
CA ASN A 21 18.26 -10.19 2.56
C ASN A 21 17.77 -11.36 1.67
N ILE A 22 18.35 -11.51 0.49
CA ILE A 22 18.23 -12.66 -0.39
C ILE A 22 19.47 -13.50 -0.16
N ASP A 23 19.30 -14.65 0.51
CA ASP A 23 20.36 -15.64 0.61
C ASP A 23 20.56 -16.29 -0.78
N ILE A 24 21.49 -15.70 -1.54
CA ILE A 24 21.88 -16.14 -2.89
C ILE A 24 22.33 -17.61 -2.87
N TRP A 25 22.92 -18.08 -1.76
CA TRP A 25 23.42 -19.44 -1.64
C TRP A 25 22.28 -20.46 -1.45
N ASN A 26 21.28 -20.14 -0.64
CA ASN A 26 20.04 -20.93 -0.56
C ASN A 26 19.25 -20.90 -1.88
N ALA A 27 19.17 -19.74 -2.55
CA ALA A 27 18.56 -19.64 -3.88
C ALA A 27 19.30 -20.48 -4.93
N TRP A 28 20.64 -20.50 -4.87
CA TRP A 28 21.48 -21.34 -5.73
C TRP A 28 21.24 -22.83 -5.50
N ARG A 29 21.19 -23.30 -4.24
CA ARG A 29 20.83 -24.71 -3.93
C ARG A 29 19.47 -25.11 -4.49
N ILE A 30 18.47 -24.23 -4.40
CA ILE A 30 17.13 -24.48 -4.94
C ILE A 30 17.20 -24.60 -6.47
N CYS A 31 17.97 -23.73 -7.13
CA CYS A 31 18.20 -23.79 -8.57
C CYS A 31 18.91 -25.08 -9.01
N GLU A 32 19.98 -25.49 -8.31
CA GLU A 32 20.69 -26.75 -8.54
C GLU A 32 19.73 -27.95 -8.47
N ASN A 33 18.88 -28.00 -7.45
CA ASN A 33 17.87 -29.04 -7.29
C ASN A 33 16.85 -29.05 -8.44
N MET A 34 16.41 -27.89 -8.92
CA MET A 34 15.52 -27.79 -10.09
C MET A 34 16.20 -28.27 -11.38
N LEU A 35 17.48 -27.94 -11.58
CA LEU A 35 18.25 -28.35 -12.76
C LEU A 35 18.52 -29.87 -12.75
N LYS A 36 18.87 -30.45 -11.59
CA LYS A 36 18.99 -31.90 -11.41
C LYS A 36 17.66 -32.62 -11.65
N LYS A 37 16.56 -32.14 -11.05
CA LYS A 37 15.22 -32.76 -11.17
C LYS A 37 14.71 -32.79 -12.62
N ASN A 38 15.04 -31.78 -13.42
CA ASN A 38 14.67 -31.70 -14.83
C ASN A 38 15.72 -32.33 -15.78
N GLY A 39 16.77 -32.98 -15.26
CA GLY A 39 17.78 -33.67 -16.06
C GLY A 39 18.82 -32.79 -16.76
N PHE A 40 18.84 -31.48 -16.49
CA PHE A 40 19.82 -30.53 -17.04
C PHE A 40 21.19 -30.63 -16.38
N MET A 41 21.28 -31.20 -15.18
CA MET A 41 22.54 -31.49 -14.48
C MET A 41 22.63 -32.98 -14.14
N LYS A 42 23.83 -33.56 -14.30
CA LYS A 42 24.17 -34.93 -13.91
C LYS A 42 25.39 -34.89 -12.99
N GLU A 43 25.40 -35.69 -11.95
CA GLU A 43 26.55 -35.80 -11.06
C GLU A 43 27.67 -36.59 -11.75
N THR A 44 28.65 -35.87 -12.29
CA THR A 44 29.85 -36.44 -12.90
C THR A 44 30.97 -36.51 -11.87
N LYS A 45 31.65 -37.65 -11.82
CA LYS A 45 32.86 -37.83 -10.99
C LYS A 45 34.08 -37.60 -11.86
N SER A 46 34.82 -36.50 -11.61
CA SER A 46 36.18 -36.23 -12.13
C SER A 46 36.30 -35.99 -13.64
N TYR A 47 37.32 -35.32 -14.19
CA TYR A 47 38.10 -34.12 -13.80
C TYR A 47 38.87 -33.73 -15.08
N ASN A 48 38.30 -32.84 -15.89
CA ASN A 48 38.99 -32.12 -16.97
C ASN A 48 37.98 -31.09 -17.49
N THR A 49 37.95 -29.91 -16.87
CA THR A 49 37.08 -28.81 -17.29
C THR A 49 37.46 -28.39 -18.70
N SER A 50 36.58 -28.61 -19.67
CA SER A 50 36.81 -28.22 -21.05
C SER A 50 36.88 -26.69 -21.16
N GLN A 51 37.61 -26.17 -22.15
CA GLN A 51 37.59 -24.75 -22.47
C GLN A 51 36.16 -24.25 -22.75
N CYS A 52 35.31 -25.09 -23.35
CA CYS A 52 33.89 -24.80 -23.53
C CYS A 52 33.12 -24.71 -22.20
N ASP A 53 33.46 -25.53 -21.21
CA ASP A 53 32.83 -25.50 -19.88
C ASP A 53 33.20 -24.21 -19.14
N VAL A 54 34.46 -23.76 -19.25
CA VAL A 54 34.91 -22.47 -18.70
C VAL A 54 34.21 -21.29 -19.37
N GLN A 55 34.09 -21.31 -20.70
CA GLN A 55 33.36 -20.27 -21.45
C GLN A 55 31.87 -20.24 -21.06
N LEU A 56 31.21 -21.40 -20.99
CA LEU A 56 29.82 -21.51 -20.57
C LEU A 56 29.62 -21.05 -19.12
N ALA A 57 30.50 -21.43 -18.20
CA ALA A 57 30.46 -20.97 -16.82
C ALA A 57 30.66 -19.46 -16.71
N THR A 58 31.54 -18.87 -17.55
CA THR A 58 31.78 -17.43 -17.60
C THR A 58 30.55 -16.67 -18.13
N GLU A 59 29.92 -17.16 -19.20
CA GLU A 59 28.65 -16.61 -19.71
C GLU A 59 27.52 -16.70 -18.69
N ILE A 60 27.36 -17.85 -18.02
CA ILE A 60 26.37 -18.04 -16.94
C ILE A 60 26.65 -17.05 -15.80
N TYR A 61 27.89 -16.92 -15.34
CA TYR A 61 28.29 -15.98 -14.30
C TYR A 61 27.98 -14.53 -14.70
N ASN A 62 28.45 -14.08 -15.87
CA ASN A 62 28.21 -12.74 -16.37
C ASN A 62 26.70 -12.44 -16.51
N ARG A 63 25.92 -13.42 -16.97
CA ARG A 63 24.47 -13.28 -17.10
C ARG A 63 23.77 -13.20 -15.74
N VAL A 64 24.17 -14.01 -14.77
CA VAL A 64 23.65 -13.96 -13.40
C VAL A 64 24.01 -12.63 -12.73
N VAL A 65 25.26 -12.16 -12.86
CA VAL A 65 25.70 -10.87 -12.31
C VAL A 65 24.95 -9.70 -12.98
N SER A 66 24.76 -9.70 -14.31
CA SER A 66 23.89 -8.71 -14.99
C SER A 66 22.47 -8.74 -14.43
N MET A 67 21.86 -9.92 -14.27
CA MET A 67 20.52 -10.04 -13.71
C MET A 67 20.43 -9.56 -12.25
N LEU A 68 21.43 -9.83 -11.41
CA LEU A 68 21.49 -9.36 -10.02
C LEU A 68 21.69 -7.85 -9.94
N ASN A 69 22.60 -7.28 -10.74
CA ASN A 69 22.83 -5.83 -10.79
C ASN A 69 21.60 -5.06 -11.35
N GLU A 70 20.85 -5.67 -12.27
CA GLU A 70 19.57 -5.18 -12.80
C GLU A 70 18.38 -5.46 -11.87
N MET A 71 18.53 -6.33 -10.86
CA MET A 71 17.48 -6.61 -9.88
C MET A 71 17.50 -5.52 -8.82
N ASP A 72 16.42 -4.73 -8.77
CA ASP A 72 16.15 -3.88 -7.61
C ASP A 72 15.14 -4.59 -6.73
N VAL A 73 15.41 -4.65 -5.43
CA VAL A 73 14.42 -5.08 -4.45
C VAL A 73 13.69 -3.83 -3.97
N THR A 74 12.95 -3.20 -4.89
CA THR A 74 11.89 -2.27 -4.51
C THR A 74 10.88 -3.08 -3.70
N ASP A 75 10.68 -2.73 -2.43
CA ASP A 75 9.65 -3.33 -1.56
C ASP A 75 8.23 -2.81 -1.94
N ASP A 76 7.97 -2.73 -3.25
CA ASP A 76 6.77 -2.17 -3.83
C ASP A 76 5.62 -3.16 -3.69
N GLU A 77 4.81 -2.91 -2.67
CA GLU A 77 3.68 -3.76 -2.28
C GLU A 77 2.60 -3.81 -3.38
N GLU A 78 2.33 -4.98 -3.98
CA GLU A 78 1.09 -5.17 -4.74
C GLU A 78 -0.05 -5.51 -3.77
N LEU A 79 -1.08 -4.65 -3.74
CA LEU A 79 -2.26 -4.86 -2.91
C LEU A 79 -3.34 -5.65 -3.69
N ILE A 80 -3.82 -6.73 -3.07
CA ILE A 80 -4.82 -7.67 -3.61
C ILE A 80 -5.91 -7.98 -2.57
N LEU A 81 -7.14 -8.21 -3.04
CA LEU A 81 -8.21 -8.72 -2.17
C LEU A 81 -7.93 -10.18 -1.81
N ARG A 82 -8.20 -10.58 -0.56
CA ARG A 82 -8.31 -11.99 -0.19
C ARG A 82 -9.52 -12.59 -0.90
N ASP A 83 -9.27 -13.55 -1.79
CA ASP A 83 -10.25 -14.54 -2.18
C ASP A 83 -10.27 -15.62 -1.09
N ASP A 84 -11.46 -16.08 -0.70
CA ASP A 84 -11.62 -17.14 0.30
C ASP A 84 -11.49 -18.55 -0.38
N SER A 85 -11.12 -18.62 -1.67
CA SER A 85 -10.95 -19.83 -2.50
C SER A 85 -9.51 -20.38 -2.65
N MET A 86 -8.50 -19.78 -2.03
CA MET A 86 -7.09 -20.18 -2.21
C MET A 86 -6.50 -20.73 -0.90
N ASP A 87 -6.12 -22.01 -0.91
CA ASP A 87 -5.48 -22.71 0.21
C ASP A 87 -4.21 -22.01 0.74
N ASP A 88 -3.94 -22.22 2.02
CA ASP A 88 -2.82 -21.62 2.74
C ASP A 88 -1.49 -22.31 2.38
N ASP A 89 -0.68 -21.72 1.50
CA ASP A 89 0.77 -21.97 1.46
C ASP A 89 1.61 -20.83 0.84
N ILE A 90 1.43 -19.60 1.34
CA ILE A 90 2.36 -18.49 1.06
C ILE A 90 2.78 -17.83 2.38
N GLN A 91 4.02 -18.12 2.78
CA GLN A 91 4.75 -17.59 3.93
C GLN A 91 4.34 -16.15 4.29
N SER A 92 3.75 -15.98 5.47
CA SER A 92 3.61 -14.66 6.09
C SER A 92 4.99 -14.04 6.21
N CYS A 93 5.25 -12.96 5.48
CA CYS A 93 6.51 -12.23 5.59
C CYS A 93 6.54 -11.52 6.95
N SER A 94 7.14 -12.19 7.93
CA SER A 94 7.52 -11.61 9.21
C SER A 94 8.27 -10.30 8.97
N TYR A 95 7.75 -9.22 9.54
CA TYR A 95 8.45 -7.94 9.58
C TYR A 95 9.29 -7.92 10.85
N THR A 96 10.54 -8.39 10.76
CA THR A 96 11.51 -8.24 11.86
C THR A 96 12.00 -6.80 11.89
N SER A 97 11.23 -5.95 12.55
CA SER A 97 11.70 -4.67 13.09
C SER A 97 11.54 -4.76 14.60
N ASP A 98 12.68 -4.97 15.24
CA ASP A 98 13.04 -4.69 16.64
C ASP A 98 12.12 -5.24 17.75
N GLU A 99 12.74 -5.97 18.68
CA GLU A 99 12.12 -6.54 19.87
C GLU A 99 11.77 -5.47 20.93
N GLU A 100 10.78 -4.62 20.63
CA GLU A 100 10.06 -3.83 21.66
C GLU A 100 8.62 -4.35 21.79
N ASP A 101 8.41 -5.18 22.81
CA ASP A 101 7.12 -5.67 23.32
C ASP A 101 5.98 -5.74 22.29
N ILE A 102 5.97 -6.82 21.49
CA ILE A 102 4.71 -7.36 20.98
C ILE A 102 3.98 -8.00 22.17
N GLU A 103 3.45 -7.14 23.04
CA GLU A 103 2.39 -7.50 23.98
C GLU A 103 1.33 -8.24 23.16
N GLU A 104 0.98 -9.46 23.59
CA GLU A 104 -0.03 -10.26 22.94
C GLU A 104 -1.35 -9.49 23.06
N TRP A 105 -1.65 -8.68 22.03
CA TRP A 105 -2.89 -7.92 21.91
C TRP A 105 -4.03 -8.91 21.71
N LYS A 106 -4.44 -9.53 22.83
CA LYS A 106 -5.78 -10.01 23.08
C LYS A 106 -6.71 -9.00 22.47
N GLU A 107 -7.68 -9.50 21.70
CA GLU A 107 -8.70 -8.64 21.13
C GLU A 107 -9.26 -7.78 22.26
N ASP A 108 -9.01 -6.46 22.17
CA ASP A 108 -9.56 -5.47 23.09
C ASP A 108 -11.07 -5.49 22.88
N ASP A 109 -11.67 -6.39 23.66
CA ASP A 109 -13.06 -6.68 23.87
C ASP A 109 -13.90 -5.42 23.60
N ASP A 110 -14.73 -5.44 22.55
CA ASP A 110 -15.60 -4.32 22.13
C ASP A 110 -16.77 -4.07 23.15
N ARG A 111 -16.48 -4.31 24.43
CA ARG A 111 -17.21 -3.90 25.64
C ARG A 111 -17.08 -2.41 25.96
N SER A 112 -16.51 -1.61 25.07
CA SER A 112 -16.88 -0.20 24.94
C SER A 112 -18.34 -0.10 24.44
N GLY A 113 -19.29 -0.41 25.33
CA GLY A 113 -20.71 -0.66 25.03
C GLY A 113 -21.27 0.22 23.91
N ARG A 114 -21.59 -0.44 22.78
CA ARG A 114 -21.89 0.16 21.48
C ARG A 114 -22.84 1.35 21.61
N ARG A 115 -22.28 2.56 21.63
CA ARG A 115 -23.03 3.81 21.52
C ARG A 115 -23.59 3.86 20.10
N SER A 116 -24.83 3.36 19.93
CA SER A 116 -25.50 3.25 18.64
C SER A 116 -25.26 4.49 17.78
N ILE A 117 -24.53 4.31 16.67
CA ILE A 117 -23.99 5.39 15.87
C ILE A 117 -25.15 6.02 15.09
N ILE A 118 -25.66 7.15 15.59
CA ILE A 118 -26.81 7.84 15.01
C ILE A 118 -26.42 8.38 13.62
N SER A 119 -26.99 7.79 12.58
CA SER A 119 -26.69 8.13 11.18
C SER A 119 -26.92 9.61 10.86
N LEU A 120 -26.09 10.20 10.00
CA LEU A 120 -26.25 11.59 9.58
C LEU A 120 -27.62 11.84 8.92
N HIS A 121 -28.15 10.85 8.19
CA HIS A 121 -29.49 10.90 7.60
C HIS A 121 -30.58 11.00 8.68
N TYR A 122 -30.48 10.22 9.76
CA TYR A 122 -31.40 10.31 10.89
C TYR A 122 -31.34 11.68 11.56
N LYS A 123 -30.13 12.22 11.79
CA LYS A 123 -29.94 13.57 12.34
C LYS A 123 -30.63 14.64 11.47
N LYS A 124 -30.44 14.58 10.13
CA LYS A 124 -31.11 15.47 9.17
C LYS A 124 -32.63 15.38 9.28
N LYS A 125 -33.20 14.16 9.29
CA LYS A 125 -34.65 13.94 9.41
C LYS A 125 -35.23 14.54 10.70
N VAL A 126 -34.57 14.32 11.84
CA VAL A 126 -35.04 14.84 13.14
C VAL A 126 -34.91 16.36 13.24
N VAL A 127 -33.82 16.95 12.73
CA VAL A 127 -33.66 18.41 12.67
C VAL A 127 -34.73 19.05 11.79
N ALA A 128 -35.00 18.50 10.60
CA ALA A 128 -36.06 18.99 9.72
C ALA A 128 -37.45 18.93 10.39
N MET A 129 -37.75 17.83 11.09
CA MET A 129 -38.99 17.67 11.85
C MET A 129 -39.12 18.68 13.02
N ALA A 130 -38.02 18.93 13.74
CA ALA A 130 -38.01 19.92 14.82
C ALA A 130 -38.17 21.35 14.30
N ASN A 131 -37.63 21.66 13.13
CA ASN A 131 -37.72 22.98 12.51
C ASN A 131 -39.10 23.22 11.84
N ALA A 132 -39.77 22.17 11.36
CA ALA A 132 -41.18 22.22 10.95
C ALA A 132 -42.14 22.43 12.15
N HIS A 133 -41.75 21.97 13.35
CA HIS A 133 -42.60 22.01 14.55
C HIS A 133 -41.87 22.56 15.79
N PRO A 134 -41.46 23.85 15.80
CA PRO A 134 -40.61 24.41 16.86
C PRO A 134 -41.21 24.35 18.28
N LYS A 135 -42.55 24.39 18.36
CA LYS A 135 -43.32 24.29 19.62
C LYS A 135 -43.33 22.87 20.22
N TRP A 136 -42.91 21.83 19.51
CA TRP A 136 -42.98 20.46 20.03
C TRP A 136 -42.02 20.22 21.20
N SER A 137 -42.50 19.44 22.18
CA SER A 137 -41.70 18.95 23.30
C SER A 137 -40.75 17.84 22.84
N LEU A 138 -39.75 17.51 23.67
CA LEU A 138 -38.86 16.37 23.40
C LEU A 138 -39.64 15.04 23.30
N GLN A 139 -40.62 14.83 24.20
CA GLN A 139 -41.48 13.64 24.18
C GLN A 139 -42.33 13.57 22.91
N THR A 140 -42.86 14.70 22.45
CA THR A 140 -43.63 14.79 21.20
C THR A 140 -42.76 14.41 20.01
N LEU A 141 -41.56 14.99 19.89
CA LEU A 141 -40.60 14.63 18.85
C LEU A 141 -40.24 13.13 18.88
N GLN A 142 -39.99 12.57 20.06
CA GLN A 142 -39.68 11.15 20.23
C GLN A 142 -40.83 10.25 19.74
N LYS A 143 -42.08 10.56 20.12
CA LYS A 143 -43.29 9.84 19.65
C LYS A 143 -43.44 9.87 18.12
N HIS A 144 -43.05 10.96 17.46
CA HIS A 144 -43.09 11.09 15.99
C HIS A 144 -41.81 10.59 15.27
N GLY A 145 -40.94 9.84 15.96
CA GLY A 145 -39.82 9.12 15.35
C GLY A 145 -38.42 9.61 15.73
N ALA A 146 -38.31 10.67 16.55
CA ALA A 146 -37.02 11.16 17.08
C ALA A 146 -36.52 10.36 18.30
N LEU A 147 -36.82 9.07 18.40
CA LEU A 147 -36.47 8.18 19.53
C LEU A 147 -35.00 8.25 19.98
N LEU A 148 -34.05 8.45 19.06
CA LEU A 148 -32.60 8.52 19.40
C LEU A 148 -32.18 9.91 19.91
N LEU A 149 -33.05 10.92 19.86
CA LEU A 149 -32.81 12.25 20.40
C LEU A 149 -32.99 12.24 21.93
N LYS A 150 -31.90 12.03 22.68
CA LYS A 150 -31.94 11.97 24.15
C LYS A 150 -32.17 13.32 24.84
N LYS A 151 -31.82 14.45 24.21
CA LYS A 151 -31.91 15.81 24.79
C LYS A 151 -32.24 16.82 23.70
N LYS A 152 -33.16 17.78 23.93
CA LYS A 152 -33.52 18.83 22.94
C LYS A 152 -32.32 19.71 22.55
N ALA A 153 -31.35 19.90 23.46
CA ALA A 153 -30.09 20.59 23.19
C ALA A 153 -29.23 19.94 22.07
N TYR A 154 -29.39 18.64 21.81
CA TYR A 154 -28.67 17.96 20.72
C TYR A 154 -29.15 18.39 19.33
N LEU A 155 -30.31 19.05 19.19
CA LEU A 155 -30.74 19.60 17.90
C LEU A 155 -29.73 20.63 17.37
N LYS A 156 -29.34 21.60 18.19
CA LYS A 156 -28.30 22.60 17.84
C LYS A 156 -26.95 21.96 17.50
N LEU A 157 -26.58 20.88 18.21
CA LEU A 157 -25.36 20.13 17.93
C LEU A 157 -25.47 19.40 16.58
N TRP A 158 -26.61 18.77 16.29
CA TRP A 158 -26.86 18.06 15.04
C TRP A 158 -26.95 19.03 13.86
N GLU A 159 -27.54 20.21 14.02
CA GLU A 159 -27.49 21.30 13.03
C GLU A 159 -26.05 21.71 12.71
N ALA A 160 -25.23 21.96 13.73
CA ALA A 160 -23.82 22.28 13.55
C ALA A 160 -23.00 21.13 12.91
N GLU A 161 -23.31 19.87 13.24
CA GLU A 161 -22.71 18.70 12.57
C GLU A 161 -23.16 18.60 11.10
N ILE A 162 -24.44 18.82 10.80
CA ILE A 162 -24.99 18.78 9.43
C ILE A 162 -24.34 19.86 8.58
N ALA A 163 -24.23 21.10 9.09
CA ALA A 163 -23.57 22.21 8.41
C ALA A 163 -22.07 21.93 8.13
N LYS A 164 -21.40 21.17 9.01
CA LYS A 164 -19.99 20.75 8.84
C LYS A 164 -19.80 19.54 7.91
N GLY A 165 -20.86 19.02 7.30
CA GLY A 165 -20.83 17.83 6.43
C GLY A 165 -20.85 16.50 7.20
N GLY A 166 -21.26 16.51 8.46
CA GLY A 166 -21.33 15.35 9.35
C GLY A 166 -20.24 15.32 10.43
N SER A 167 -20.37 14.36 11.34
CA SER A 167 -19.41 14.12 12.41
C SER A 167 -18.07 13.59 11.87
N LYS A 168 -16.98 13.74 12.64
CA LYS A 168 -15.63 13.24 12.28
C LYS A 168 -15.66 11.77 11.85
N PHE A 169 -16.42 10.94 12.57
CA PHE A 169 -16.61 9.52 12.25
C PHE A 169 -17.16 9.31 10.83
N PHE A 170 -18.25 10.01 10.46
CA PHE A 170 -18.84 9.89 9.11
C PHE A 170 -17.88 10.34 8.02
N LYS A 171 -17.06 11.37 8.25
CA LYS A 171 -16.02 11.78 7.29
C LYS A 171 -14.98 10.68 7.10
N TYR A 172 -14.47 10.10 8.18
CA TYR A 172 -13.48 9.01 8.14
C TYR A 172 -14.04 7.75 7.46
N GLU A 173 -15.29 7.38 7.77
CA GLU A 173 -15.98 6.28 7.11
C GLU A 173 -16.21 6.54 5.61
N LYS A 174 -16.55 7.77 5.23
CA LYS A 174 -16.71 8.16 3.82
C LYS A 174 -15.37 8.10 3.06
N ILE A 175 -14.27 8.58 3.66
CA ILE A 175 -12.90 8.46 3.11
C ILE A 175 -12.56 6.98 2.88
N ASN A 176 -12.78 6.12 3.89
CA ASN A 176 -12.53 4.68 3.77
C ASN A 176 -13.33 4.07 2.60
N ASN A 177 -14.64 4.35 2.52
CA ASN A 177 -15.48 3.77 1.49
C ASN A 177 -15.13 4.27 0.07
N MET A 178 -14.77 5.55 -0.09
CA MET A 178 -14.29 6.09 -1.37
C MET A 178 -12.93 5.49 -1.78
N THR A 179 -12.02 5.32 -0.83
CA THR A 179 -10.71 4.69 -1.08
C THR A 179 -10.86 3.21 -1.45
N LEU A 180 -11.78 2.48 -0.81
CA LEU A 180 -12.09 1.09 -1.16
C LEU A 180 -12.69 0.98 -2.57
N GLN A 181 -13.67 1.83 -2.90
CA GLN A 181 -14.26 1.84 -4.24
C GLN A 181 -13.17 2.09 -5.29
N ARG A 182 -12.28 3.06 -5.05
CA ARG A 182 -11.18 3.37 -5.95
C ARG A 182 -10.18 2.22 -6.11
N PHE A 183 -9.92 1.49 -5.02
CA PHE A 183 -9.11 0.27 -5.05
C PHE A 183 -9.78 -0.86 -5.85
N GLN A 184 -11.10 -1.07 -5.68
CA GLN A 184 -11.86 -2.05 -6.44
C GLN A 184 -11.87 -1.70 -7.95
N GLU A 185 -12.12 -0.44 -8.30
CA GLU A 185 -12.00 0.08 -9.67
C GLU A 185 -10.61 -0.21 -10.26
N ALA A 186 -9.55 0.09 -9.52
CA ALA A 186 -8.18 -0.19 -9.95
C ALA A 186 -7.94 -1.69 -10.17
N ARG A 187 -8.44 -2.57 -9.28
CA ARG A 187 -8.29 -4.02 -9.45
C ARG A 187 -9.06 -4.58 -10.64
N VAL A 188 -10.28 -4.10 -10.90
CA VAL A 188 -11.05 -4.46 -12.11
C VAL A 188 -10.31 -4.03 -13.38
N ASN A 189 -9.65 -2.88 -13.36
CA ASN A 189 -8.83 -2.39 -14.47
C ASN A 189 -7.41 -3.01 -14.53
N HIS A 190 -7.14 -4.07 -13.76
CA HIS A 190 -5.82 -4.71 -13.61
C HIS A 190 -4.66 -3.74 -13.30
N GLN A 191 -4.98 -2.62 -12.64
CA GLN A 191 -3.99 -1.62 -12.24
C GLN A 191 -3.29 -2.07 -10.95
N TRP A 192 -1.97 -1.87 -10.93
CA TRP A 192 -1.18 -2.02 -9.71
C TRP A 192 -1.53 -0.89 -8.75
N VAL A 193 -1.82 -1.26 -7.49
CA VAL A 193 -2.01 -0.34 -6.38
C VAL A 193 -1.02 -0.67 -5.27
N THR A 194 -0.28 0.34 -4.82
CA THR A 194 0.62 0.28 -3.67
C THR A 194 0.02 0.97 -2.45
N THR A 195 0.67 0.85 -1.29
CA THR A 195 0.26 1.56 -0.06
C THR A 195 0.29 3.07 -0.22
N SER A 196 1.34 3.63 -0.83
CA SER A 196 1.41 5.07 -1.12
C SER A 196 0.19 5.54 -1.93
N MET A 197 -0.23 4.77 -2.94
CA MET A 197 -1.42 5.11 -3.73
C MET A 197 -2.71 5.11 -2.90
N LEU A 198 -2.89 4.17 -1.96
CA LEU A 198 -4.03 4.21 -1.03
C LEU A 198 -3.99 5.44 -0.12
N GLN A 199 -2.81 5.82 0.37
CA GLN A 199 -2.62 7.00 1.22
C GLN A 199 -2.92 8.29 0.46
N GLU A 200 -2.40 8.43 -0.76
CA GLU A 200 -2.68 9.55 -1.66
C GLU A 200 -4.16 9.71 -1.95
N TRP A 201 -4.86 8.62 -2.28
CA TRP A 201 -6.31 8.65 -2.53
C TRP A 201 -7.08 9.07 -1.28
N ALA A 202 -6.76 8.48 -0.12
CA ALA A 202 -7.40 8.84 1.14
C ALA A 202 -7.16 10.30 1.54
N LEU A 203 -5.96 10.83 1.33
CA LEU A 203 -5.63 12.25 1.55
C LEU A 203 -6.36 13.16 0.55
N SER A 204 -6.50 12.76 -0.72
CA SER A 204 -7.28 13.49 -1.72
C SER A 204 -8.75 13.62 -1.30
N TYR A 205 -9.39 12.51 -0.91
CA TYR A 205 -10.78 12.51 -0.42
C TYR A 205 -10.93 13.25 0.92
N ALA A 206 -9.91 13.24 1.78
CA ALA A 206 -9.92 14.01 3.02
C ALA A 206 -9.92 15.53 2.78
N ARG A 207 -9.19 16.01 1.76
CA ARG A 207 -9.21 17.42 1.32
C ARG A 207 -10.58 17.79 0.76
N GLU A 208 -11.15 16.95 -0.10
CA GLU A 208 -12.49 17.14 -0.67
C GLU A 208 -13.57 17.27 0.42
N LEU A 209 -13.51 16.42 1.44
CA LEU A 209 -14.45 16.40 2.56
C LEU A 209 -14.15 17.44 3.66
N LYS A 210 -13.15 18.32 3.46
CA LYS A 210 -12.67 19.31 4.45
C LYS A 210 -12.45 18.66 5.82
N CYS A 211 -11.54 17.67 5.82
CA CYS A 211 -11.23 16.82 6.97
C CYS A 211 -9.77 16.97 7.39
N ASP A 212 -9.38 18.21 7.71
CA ASP A 212 -7.99 18.66 7.91
C ASP A 212 -7.21 17.90 9.00
N LYS A 213 -7.93 17.21 9.91
CA LYS A 213 -7.37 16.34 10.96
C LYS A 213 -7.26 14.87 10.57
N PHE A 214 -7.50 14.51 9.31
CA PHE A 214 -7.26 13.15 8.81
C PHE A 214 -5.82 13.04 8.32
N ASN A 215 -5.15 11.96 8.73
CA ASN A 215 -3.82 11.59 8.24
C ASN A 215 -3.86 10.13 7.80
N ALA A 216 -3.38 9.85 6.59
CA ALA A 216 -3.23 8.49 6.06
C ALA A 216 -1.99 7.78 6.63
N SER A 217 -1.80 7.88 7.95
CA SER A 217 -0.69 7.24 8.68
C SER A 217 -0.64 5.73 8.45
N GLU A 218 0.53 5.12 8.66
CA GLU A 218 0.70 3.67 8.50
C GLU A 218 -0.30 2.86 9.34
N ARG A 219 -0.54 3.26 10.60
CA ARG A 219 -1.58 2.68 11.46
C ARG A 219 -3.00 2.76 10.87
N TRP A 220 -3.32 3.79 10.07
CA TRP A 220 -4.58 3.86 9.34
C TRP A 220 -4.60 2.87 8.17
N VAL A 221 -3.51 2.79 7.39
CA VAL A 221 -3.38 1.84 6.26
C VAL A 221 -3.53 0.40 6.75
N GLN A 222 -2.83 0.01 7.81
CA GLN A 222 -2.90 -1.34 8.39
C GLN A 222 -4.33 -1.69 8.82
N ARG A 223 -5.02 -0.77 9.51
CA ARG A 223 -6.43 -0.94 9.89
C ARG A 223 -7.36 -1.01 8.68
N PHE A 224 -7.11 -0.21 7.64
CA PHE A 224 -7.85 -0.22 6.38
C PHE A 224 -7.70 -1.57 5.65
N LYS A 225 -6.45 -2.02 5.44
CA LYS A 225 -6.12 -3.33 4.85
C LYS A 225 -6.80 -4.47 5.60
N ARG A 226 -6.66 -4.50 6.94
CA ARG A 226 -7.29 -5.51 7.81
C ARG A 226 -8.81 -5.50 7.70
N LYS A 227 -9.45 -4.33 7.78
CA LYS A 227 -10.92 -4.17 7.71
C LYS A 227 -11.50 -4.69 6.38
N TYR A 228 -10.80 -4.49 5.28
CA TYR A 228 -11.28 -4.85 3.94
C TYR A 228 -10.60 -6.09 3.34
N LYS A 229 -9.96 -6.93 4.18
CA LYS A 229 -9.24 -8.16 3.80
C LYS A 229 -8.23 -7.96 2.63
N ILE A 230 -7.55 -6.81 2.58
CA ILE A 230 -6.52 -6.52 1.55
C ILE A 230 -5.18 -7.10 2.03
N ARG A 231 -4.58 -7.99 1.24
CA ARG A 231 -3.24 -8.55 1.46
C ARG A 231 -2.19 -7.78 0.64
N GLN A 232 -0.96 -7.72 1.16
CA GLN A 232 0.24 -7.33 0.40
C GLN A 232 0.84 -8.57 -0.27
N ARG A 233 1.35 -8.44 -1.49
CA ARG A 233 2.28 -9.39 -2.12
C ARG A 233 3.57 -8.65 -2.44
N LYS A 234 4.71 -9.19 -1.98
CA LYS A 234 6.04 -8.76 -2.45
C LYS A 234 6.27 -9.27 -3.86
N LYS A 235 6.93 -8.48 -4.72
CA LYS A 235 7.20 -8.87 -6.11
C LYS A 235 8.53 -8.29 -6.58
N TYR A 236 9.42 -9.18 -7.01
CA TYR A 236 10.71 -8.82 -7.60
C TYR A 236 10.52 -8.23 -9.00
N ILE A 237 11.12 -7.07 -9.28
CA ILE A 237 11.03 -6.37 -10.56
C ILE A 237 12.43 -5.90 -10.96
N SER A 238 12.82 -6.12 -12.22
CA SER A 238 14.09 -5.59 -12.73
C SER A 238 13.97 -4.08 -13.06
N LYS A 239 15.06 -3.33 -12.82
CA LYS A 239 15.19 -1.87 -13.05
C LYS A 239 14.67 -1.46 -14.43
N THR A 240 14.95 -2.28 -15.44
CA THR A 240 14.53 -2.14 -16.84
C THR A 240 13.01 -2.00 -17.03
N LYS A 241 12.20 -2.60 -16.14
CA LYS A 241 10.73 -2.48 -16.15
C LYS A 241 10.21 -1.25 -15.39
N VAL A 242 10.87 -0.86 -14.29
CA VAL A 242 10.52 0.33 -13.50
C VAL A 242 10.71 1.60 -14.32
N VAL A 243 11.90 1.77 -14.92
CA VAL A 243 12.21 2.92 -15.81
C VAL A 243 11.21 2.99 -16.99
N SER A 244 10.78 1.85 -17.53
CA SER A 244 9.73 1.79 -18.58
C SER A 244 8.37 2.31 -18.08
N ALA A 245 7.97 1.98 -16.85
CA ALA A 245 6.72 2.42 -16.25
C ALA A 245 6.74 3.91 -15.88
N GLU A 246 7.83 4.40 -15.29
CA GLU A 246 7.99 5.81 -14.91
C GLU A 246 8.07 6.72 -16.14
N LYS A 247 8.83 6.33 -17.17
CA LYS A 247 8.90 7.07 -18.43
C LYS A 247 7.53 7.15 -19.11
N LYS A 248 6.70 6.08 -19.03
CA LYS A 248 5.29 6.10 -19.46
C LYS A 248 4.40 7.01 -18.61
N ARG A 249 4.59 7.05 -17.28
CA ARG A 249 3.86 7.96 -16.37
C ARG A 249 4.21 9.43 -16.67
N SER A 250 5.50 9.77 -16.79
CA SER A 250 6.00 11.11 -17.13
C SER A 250 5.50 11.62 -18.49
N VAL A 251 5.54 10.78 -19.53
CA VAL A 251 5.00 11.11 -20.86
C VAL A 251 3.49 11.37 -20.82
N LYS A 252 2.74 10.69 -19.94
CA LYS A 252 1.30 10.92 -19.79
C LYS A 252 1.01 12.26 -19.11
N CYS A 253 1.76 12.64 -18.08
CA CYS A 253 1.64 13.96 -17.43
C CYS A 253 2.00 15.13 -18.37
N SER A 254 3.09 15.01 -19.12
CA SER A 254 3.49 16.06 -20.08
C SER A 254 2.52 16.20 -21.27
N ASN A 255 1.88 15.11 -21.71
CA ASN A 255 0.83 15.17 -22.74
C ASN A 255 -0.51 15.75 -22.25
N ILE A 256 -0.84 15.61 -20.95
CA ILE A 256 -2.00 16.29 -20.35
C ILE A 256 -1.75 17.80 -20.29
N SER A 257 -0.57 18.22 -19.85
CA SER A 257 -0.22 19.65 -19.75
C SER A 257 -0.24 20.36 -21.11
N ARG A 258 0.26 19.71 -22.18
CA ARG A 258 0.24 20.24 -23.56
C ARG A 258 -1.13 20.36 -24.22
N ARG A 259 -2.16 19.64 -23.75
CA ARG A 259 -3.53 19.77 -24.28
C ARG A 259 -4.25 20.99 -23.71
N ASN A 260 -4.06 21.30 -22.44
CA ASN A 260 -4.69 22.47 -21.81
C ASN A 260 -4.15 23.80 -22.36
N SER A 261 -2.89 23.84 -22.81
CA SER A 261 -2.28 25.01 -23.45
C SER A 261 -2.66 25.22 -24.93
N LYS A 262 -3.48 24.34 -25.54
CA LYS A 262 -3.96 24.47 -26.92
C LYS A 262 -5.48 24.75 -27.04
N SER A 263 -6.15 25.02 -25.92
CA SER A 263 -7.59 25.30 -25.87
C SER A 263 -7.91 26.73 -25.39
N VAL A 264 -6.91 27.61 -25.34
CA VAL A 264 -7.01 29.01 -24.86
C VAL A 264 -6.25 29.96 -25.83
N ALA A 265 -6.38 29.70 -27.12
CA ALA A 265 -5.89 30.53 -28.23
C ALA A 265 -6.94 30.47 -29.37
#